data_AF-A0A534JGD8-F1
#
_entry.id   AF-A0A534JGD8-F1
#
_cell.length_a   1.000
_cell.length_b   1.000
_cell.length_c   1.000
_cell.angle_alpha   90.00
_cell.angle_beta   90.00
_cell.angle_gamma   90.00
#
_symmetry.space_group_name_H-M   'P 1'
#
loop_
_entity.id
_entity.type
_entity.pdbx_description
1 polymer ?
#
loop_
_entity_poly.entity_id
_entity_poly.type
_entity_poly.pdbx_seq_one_letter_code
_entity_poly.pdbx_strand_id
1 'polypeptide(L)'
;MTSDRVLQTLLQSADPSIRWKSRVLVLGETRESSGIRELEREVRRSPRVRTLFARRDKRGLLRGIPNPYTKWQGAHWVLATLADIGYPRGDRSLFAMRDQVLHRWLAPVYHREFEATTAAASYGKAGVPRMRGRYRRCASQQGNALYFLEKLGIADERSDALAERLLHWQ
;
A
#
# COMPACT_ATOMS: atom_id res chain seq x y z
N MET A 1 17.45 26.74 -16.37
CA MET A 1 16.26 27.63 -16.44
C MET A 1 14.94 26.85 -16.50
N THR A 2 14.80 25.76 -17.27
CA THR A 2 13.53 25.00 -17.35
C THR A 2 13.19 24.21 -16.08
N SER A 3 14.18 23.60 -15.43
CA SER A 3 13.99 22.78 -14.21
C SER A 3 13.45 23.58 -13.02
N ASP A 4 13.90 24.83 -12.83
CA ASP A 4 13.44 25.69 -11.75
C ASP A 4 11.96 26.06 -11.91
N ARG A 5 11.51 26.32 -13.14
CA ARG A 5 10.10 26.64 -13.43
C ARG A 5 9.17 25.44 -13.18
N VAL A 6 9.62 24.23 -13.55
CA VAL A 6 8.87 22.99 -13.28
C VAL A 6 8.76 22.77 -11.77
N LEU A 7 9.86 22.89 -11.04
CA LEU A 7 9.87 22.73 -9.59
C LEU A 7 8.94 23.73 -8.90
N GLN A 8 8.99 25.01 -9.28
CA GLN A 8 8.09 26.03 -8.73
C GLN A 8 6.61 25.70 -8.99
N THR A 9 6.29 25.19 -10.19
CA THR A 9 4.94 24.76 -10.54
C THR A 9 4.45 23.62 -9.64
N LEU A 10 5.32 22.64 -9.36
CA LEU A 10 4.98 21.52 -8.48
C LEU A 10 4.82 21.96 -7.00
N LEU A 11 5.67 22.88 -6.53
CA LEU A 11 5.61 23.44 -5.17
C LEU A 11 4.39 24.34 -4.94
N GLN A 12 3.83 24.92 -6.00
CA GLN A 12 2.62 25.76 -5.97
C GLN A 12 1.34 24.99 -6.34
N SER A 13 1.43 23.68 -6.54
CA SER A 13 0.29 22.87 -6.96
C SER A 13 -0.88 22.94 -5.96
N ALA A 14 -2.09 23.09 -6.48
CA ALA A 14 -3.31 23.01 -5.67
C ALA A 14 -3.50 21.62 -5.02
N ASP A 15 -2.89 20.55 -5.57
CA ASP A 15 -2.92 19.22 -4.96
C ASP A 15 -1.85 19.11 -3.87
N PRO A 16 -2.23 18.96 -2.58
CA PRO A 16 -1.27 18.85 -1.49
C PRO A 16 -0.35 17.62 -1.62
N SER A 17 -0.79 16.58 -2.33
CA SER A 17 0.03 15.38 -2.58
C SER A 17 1.22 15.68 -3.50
N ILE A 18 1.01 16.56 -4.50
CA ILE A 18 2.09 16.96 -5.43
C ILE A 18 3.11 17.81 -4.69
N ARG A 19 2.63 18.77 -3.88
CA ARG A 19 3.51 19.55 -2.99
C ARG A 19 4.28 18.64 -2.04
N TRP A 20 3.63 17.66 -1.42
CA TRP A 20 4.27 16.75 -0.48
C TRP A 20 5.35 15.91 -1.17
N LYS A 21 5.04 15.30 -2.32
CA LYS A 21 6.02 14.51 -3.09
C LYS A 21 7.22 15.35 -3.51
N SER A 22 6.99 16.59 -3.94
CA SER A 22 8.06 17.49 -4.36
C SER A 22 8.97 17.85 -3.18
N ARG A 23 8.39 18.26 -2.06
CA ARG A 23 9.17 18.65 -0.87
C ARG A 23 9.90 17.47 -0.24
N VAL A 24 9.26 16.31 -0.10
CA VAL A 24 9.84 15.15 0.60
C VAL A 24 10.71 14.29 -0.32
N LEU A 25 10.23 13.95 -1.53
CA LEU A 25 10.91 12.98 -2.40
C LEU A 25 11.90 13.62 -3.39
N VAL A 26 11.71 14.89 -3.73
CA VAL A 26 12.62 15.62 -4.63
C VAL A 26 13.59 16.50 -3.85
N LEU A 27 13.08 17.31 -2.91
CA LEU A 27 13.91 18.24 -2.12
C LEU A 27 14.48 17.63 -0.83
N GLY A 28 14.05 16.41 -0.46
CA GLY A 28 14.58 15.71 0.71
C GLY A 28 14.17 16.31 2.06
N GLU A 29 13.11 17.12 2.10
CA GLU A 29 12.63 17.69 3.38
C GLU A 29 12.21 16.58 4.34
N THR A 30 12.63 16.72 5.61
CA THR A 30 12.26 15.78 6.65
C THR A 30 10.76 15.84 6.97
N ARG A 31 10.14 14.65 7.08
CA ARG A 31 8.74 14.50 7.52
C ARG A 31 8.52 14.92 8.97
N GLU A 32 9.59 15.10 9.74
CA GLU A 32 9.52 15.58 11.13
C GLU A 32 9.35 17.10 11.23
N SER A 33 9.56 17.84 10.14
CA SER A 33 9.36 19.28 10.11
C SER A 33 7.88 19.66 10.29
N SER A 34 7.63 20.78 10.97
CA SER A 34 6.28 21.30 11.19
C SER A 34 5.54 21.54 9.87
N GLY A 35 6.24 22.07 8.87
CA GLY A 35 5.68 22.37 7.55
C GLY A 35 5.26 21.12 6.77
N ILE A 36 6.02 20.02 6.82
CA ILE A 36 5.60 18.77 6.20
C ILE A 36 4.44 18.12 6.98
N ARG A 37 4.48 18.12 8.31
CA ARG A 37 3.37 17.61 9.13
C ARG A 37 2.05 18.35 8.87
N GLU A 38 2.12 19.65 8.62
CA GLU A 38 0.95 20.44 8.22
C GLU A 38 0.44 20.06 6.84
N LEU A 39 1.35 19.90 5.87
CA LEU A 39 1.01 19.45 4.53
C LEU A 39 0.39 18.05 4.52
N GLU A 40 0.85 17.13 5.36
CA GLU A 40 0.24 15.81 5.53
C GLU A 40 -1.18 15.88 6.10
N ARG A 41 -1.43 16.82 7.03
CA ARG A 41 -2.81 17.10 7.52
C ARG A 41 -3.69 17.64 6.40
N GLU A 42 -3.13 18.42 5.49
CA GLU A 42 -3.82 18.88 4.29
C GLU A 42 -4.14 17.72 3.34
N VAL A 43 -3.17 16.83 3.06
CA VAL A 43 -3.37 15.60 2.29
C VAL A 43 -4.50 14.76 2.89
N ARG A 44 -4.51 14.55 4.21
CA ARG A 44 -5.58 13.80 4.91
C ARG A 44 -6.97 14.38 4.64
N ARG A 45 -7.10 15.70 4.50
CA ARG A 45 -8.38 16.39 4.28
C ARG A 45 -8.74 16.53 2.80
N SER A 46 -7.84 16.12 1.90
CA SER A 46 -8.01 16.29 0.45
C SER A 46 -9.22 15.52 -0.10
N PRO A 47 -9.83 16.00 -1.21
CA PRO A 47 -10.89 15.27 -1.91
C PRO A 47 -10.49 13.84 -2.27
N ARG A 48 -9.24 13.61 -2.68
CA ARG A 48 -8.72 12.29 -3.04
C ARG A 48 -8.80 11.30 -1.87
N VAL A 49 -8.36 11.71 -0.68
CA VAL A 49 -8.45 10.86 0.52
C VAL A 49 -9.90 10.57 0.89
N ARG A 50 -10.80 11.56 0.80
CA ARG A 50 -12.24 11.34 1.01
C ARG A 50 -12.78 10.28 0.06
N THR A 51 -12.41 10.32 -1.22
CA THR A 51 -12.79 9.31 -2.21
C THR A 51 -12.23 7.93 -1.88
N LEU A 52 -10.95 7.83 -1.48
CA LEU A 52 -10.33 6.57 -1.07
C LEU A 52 -11.04 5.92 0.12
N PHE A 53 -11.61 6.73 1.02
CA PHE A 53 -12.37 6.26 2.18
C PHE A 53 -13.89 6.17 1.97
N ALA A 54 -14.41 6.38 0.75
CA ALA A 54 -15.86 6.43 0.51
C ALA A 54 -16.61 5.14 0.93
N ARG A 55 -15.92 3.98 0.94
CA ARG A 55 -16.49 2.67 1.36
C ARG A 55 -16.07 2.23 2.76
N ARG A 56 -15.43 3.11 3.52
CA ARG A 56 -14.96 2.82 4.87
C ARG A 56 -16.12 2.90 5.85
N ASP A 57 -16.33 1.84 6.61
CA ASP A 57 -17.37 1.80 7.63
C ASP A 57 -16.90 2.43 8.97
N LYS A 58 -17.81 2.50 9.94
CA LYS A 58 -17.54 3.00 11.29
C LYS A 58 -16.48 2.21 12.08
N ARG A 59 -16.16 0.98 11.66
CA ARG A 59 -15.11 0.13 12.25
C ARG A 59 -13.77 0.32 11.53
N GLY A 60 -13.73 1.14 10.48
CA GLY A 60 -12.54 1.42 9.69
C GLY A 60 -12.27 0.41 8.57
N LEU A 61 -13.18 -0.51 8.30
CA LEU A 61 -13.06 -1.54 7.26
C LEU A 61 -13.60 -1.01 5.93
N LEU A 62 -12.99 -1.40 4.81
CA LEU A 62 -13.63 -1.23 3.51
C LEU A 62 -14.68 -2.33 3.31
N ARG A 63 -15.96 -1.96 3.20
CA ARG A 63 -17.09 -2.89 2.98
C ARG A 63 -17.51 -2.98 1.53
N GLY A 64 -18.23 -4.05 1.19
CA GLY A 64 -18.71 -4.31 -0.17
C GLY A 64 -17.62 -4.70 -1.17
N ILE A 65 -16.41 -5.01 -0.67
CA ILE A 65 -15.28 -5.47 -1.47
C ILE A 65 -14.82 -6.81 -0.90
N PRO A 66 -15.07 -7.93 -1.61
CA PRO A 66 -14.85 -9.27 -1.05
C PRO A 66 -13.36 -9.62 -0.87
N ASN A 67 -12.48 -8.97 -1.62
CA ASN A 67 -11.04 -9.22 -1.58
C ASN A 67 -10.29 -7.89 -1.39
N PRO A 68 -9.40 -7.74 -0.38
CA PRO A 68 -8.66 -6.52 -0.18
C PRO A 68 -7.72 -6.17 -1.34
N TYR A 69 -7.42 -7.11 -2.25
CA TYR A 69 -6.66 -6.88 -3.47
C TYR A 69 -7.50 -6.51 -4.71
N THR A 70 -8.83 -6.47 -4.62
CA THR A 70 -9.69 -6.05 -5.75
C THR A 70 -9.12 -4.78 -6.37
N LYS A 71 -8.75 -4.87 -7.65
CA LYS A 71 -7.92 -3.85 -8.30
C LYS A 71 -8.52 -2.46 -8.12
N TRP A 72 -7.66 -1.52 -7.73
CA TRP A 72 -7.94 -0.09 -7.53
C TRP A 72 -8.88 0.27 -6.37
N GLN A 73 -9.71 -0.65 -5.90
CA GLN A 73 -10.75 -0.35 -4.89
C GLN A 73 -10.48 -1.00 -3.54
N GLY A 74 -9.79 -2.14 -3.52
CA GLY A 74 -9.53 -2.90 -2.30
C GLY A 74 -8.59 -2.19 -1.34
N ALA A 75 -8.67 -2.58 -0.07
CA ALA A 75 -7.86 -2.05 1.03
C ALA A 75 -6.37 -1.98 0.71
N HIS A 76 -5.85 -2.97 -0.03
CA HIS A 76 -4.46 -3.01 -0.47
C HIS A 76 -4.08 -1.79 -1.33
N TRP A 77 -4.93 -1.45 -2.32
CA TRP A 77 -4.68 -0.33 -3.21
C TRP A 77 -4.94 1.01 -2.55
N VAL A 78 -5.91 1.07 -1.63
CA VAL A 78 -6.15 2.27 -0.83
C VAL A 78 -4.93 2.58 0.05
N LEU A 79 -4.43 1.62 0.82
CA LEU A 79 -3.26 1.84 1.68
C LEU A 79 -1.99 2.17 0.85
N ALA A 80 -1.77 1.47 -0.26
CA ALA A 80 -0.65 1.78 -1.16
C ALA A 80 -0.72 3.22 -1.69
N THR A 81 -1.93 3.68 -2.06
CA THR A 81 -2.14 5.05 -2.54
C THR A 81 -1.91 6.06 -1.42
N LEU A 82 -2.44 5.83 -0.21
CA LEU A 82 -2.23 6.71 0.94
C LEU A 82 -0.75 6.88 1.27
N ALA A 83 0.01 5.78 1.24
CA ALA A 83 1.46 5.80 1.44
C ALA A 83 2.19 6.63 0.38
N ASP A 84 1.78 6.50 -0.88
CA ASP A 84 2.35 7.25 -2.02
C ASP A 84 2.03 8.75 -1.99
N ILE A 85 0.81 9.15 -1.59
CA ILE A 85 0.38 10.56 -1.63
C ILE A 85 0.78 11.39 -0.41
N GLY A 86 1.51 10.81 0.55
CA GLY A 86 1.95 11.53 1.75
C GLY A 86 0.89 11.62 2.85
N TYR A 87 0.10 10.56 3.05
CA TYR A 87 -0.82 10.51 4.19
C TYR A 87 -0.05 10.51 5.53
N PRO A 88 -0.60 11.11 6.60
CA PRO A 88 0.04 11.16 7.91
C PRO A 88 0.45 9.79 8.45
N ARG A 89 1.63 9.72 9.07
CA ARG A 89 2.14 8.50 9.71
C ARG A 89 1.42 8.20 11.03
N GLY A 90 1.38 6.94 11.42
CA GLY A 90 0.89 6.48 12.72
C GLY A 90 -0.62 6.63 12.92
N ASP A 91 -1.40 6.83 11.85
CA ASP A 91 -2.84 6.98 11.95
C ASP A 91 -3.51 5.64 12.31
N ARG A 92 -3.83 5.50 13.60
CA ARG A 92 -4.47 4.30 14.18
C ARG A 92 -5.79 3.94 13.53
N SER A 93 -6.46 4.92 12.89
CA SER A 93 -7.71 4.66 12.21
C SER A 93 -7.52 3.69 11.02
N LEU A 94 -6.30 3.60 10.46
CA LEU A 94 -5.97 2.67 9.36
C LEU A 94 -5.82 1.21 9.80
N PHE A 95 -5.76 0.91 11.10
CA PHE A 95 -5.42 -0.42 11.61
C PHE A 95 -6.42 -1.49 11.17
N ALA A 96 -7.72 -1.19 11.15
CA ALA A 96 -8.72 -2.14 10.66
C ALA A 96 -8.49 -2.51 9.18
N MET A 97 -8.15 -1.53 8.34
CA MET A 97 -7.86 -1.76 6.91
C MET A 97 -6.54 -2.52 6.72
N ARG A 98 -5.52 -2.21 7.53
CA ARG A 98 -4.27 -2.97 7.60
C ARG A 98 -4.54 -4.44 7.91
N ASP A 99 -5.34 -4.70 8.94
CA ASP A 99 -5.66 -6.06 9.37
C ASP A 99 -6.44 -6.83 8.29
N GLN A 100 -7.31 -6.16 7.51
CA GLN A 100 -7.94 -6.79 6.33
C GLN A 100 -6.91 -7.28 5.32
N VAL A 101 -5.87 -6.49 5.04
CA VAL A 101 -4.82 -6.86 4.09
C VAL A 101 -3.92 -7.96 4.64
N LEU A 102 -3.50 -7.84 5.90
CA LEU A 102 -2.65 -8.85 6.56
C LEU A 102 -3.36 -10.19 6.68
N HIS A 103 -4.63 -10.20 7.08
CA HIS A 103 -5.44 -11.41 7.13
C HIS A 103 -5.48 -12.12 5.78
N ARG A 104 -5.55 -11.35 4.67
CA ARG A 104 -5.50 -11.93 3.33
C ARG A 104 -4.12 -12.50 3.02
N TRP A 105 -3.05 -11.73 3.16
CA TRP A 105 -1.73 -12.13 2.68
C TRP A 105 -1.04 -13.18 3.54
N LEU A 106 -1.44 -13.31 4.80
CA LEU A 106 -0.95 -14.34 5.73
C LEU A 106 -1.96 -15.48 5.90
N ALA A 107 -2.98 -15.56 5.04
CA ALA A 107 -3.93 -16.66 5.09
C ALA A 107 -3.22 -18.00 4.85
N PRO A 108 -3.65 -19.11 5.49
CA PRO A 108 -3.01 -20.43 5.35
C PRO A 108 -2.83 -20.93 3.91
N VAL A 109 -3.67 -20.48 2.98
CA VAL A 109 -3.53 -20.80 1.55
C VAL A 109 -2.19 -20.35 0.98
N TYR A 110 -1.61 -19.27 1.48
CA TYR A 110 -0.31 -18.78 1.04
C TYR A 110 0.86 -19.60 1.62
N HIS A 111 0.62 -20.49 2.58
CA HIS A 111 1.64 -21.41 3.10
C HIS A 111 1.54 -22.82 2.49
N ARG A 112 0.60 -23.03 1.57
CA ARG A 112 0.40 -24.31 0.87
C ARG A 112 0.93 -24.19 -0.54
N GLU A 113 1.93 -24.96 -0.88
CA GLU A 113 2.55 -24.98 -2.20
C GLU A 113 2.10 -26.21 -2.98
N PHE A 114 2.05 -26.10 -4.32
CA PHE A 114 1.76 -27.25 -5.16
C PHE A 114 2.45 -27.15 -6.52
N GLU A 115 2.82 -28.30 -7.08
CA GLU A 115 3.34 -28.35 -8.45
C GLU A 115 2.24 -28.09 -9.48
N ALA A 116 2.52 -27.18 -10.39
CA ALA A 116 1.74 -26.92 -11.59
C ALA A 116 2.59 -27.21 -12.83
N THR A 117 2.13 -28.14 -13.65
CA THR A 117 2.80 -28.52 -14.90
C THR A 117 2.49 -27.58 -16.06
N THR A 118 1.37 -26.86 -15.99
CA THR A 118 0.92 -25.89 -17.00
C THR A 118 0.44 -24.58 -16.36
N ALA A 119 0.37 -23.52 -17.15
CA ALA A 119 -0.17 -22.23 -16.68
C ALA A 119 -1.63 -22.36 -16.24
N ALA A 120 -2.45 -23.15 -16.93
CA ALA A 120 -3.83 -23.40 -16.55
C ALA A 120 -3.93 -24.12 -15.19
N ALA A 121 -3.09 -25.13 -14.97
CA ALA A 121 -3.03 -25.87 -13.71
C ALA A 121 -2.66 -24.97 -12.51
N SER A 122 -1.95 -23.87 -12.73
CA SER A 122 -1.58 -22.92 -11.67
C SER A 122 -2.78 -22.22 -11.00
N TYR A 123 -3.97 -22.27 -11.62
CA TYR A 123 -5.21 -21.73 -11.07
C TYR A 123 -6.18 -22.81 -10.56
N GLY A 124 -5.84 -24.10 -10.70
CA GLY A 124 -6.75 -25.21 -10.43
C GLY A 124 -6.80 -25.67 -8.97
N LYS A 125 -5.92 -25.17 -8.10
CA LYS A 125 -5.85 -25.55 -6.68
C LYS A 125 -5.66 -24.31 -5.80
N ALA A 126 -6.17 -24.40 -4.57
CA ALA A 126 -5.89 -23.41 -3.55
C ALA A 126 -4.45 -23.57 -3.05
N GLY A 127 -3.61 -22.56 -3.27
CA GLY A 127 -2.22 -22.57 -2.84
C GLY A 127 -1.36 -21.62 -3.66
N VAL A 128 -0.05 -21.72 -3.44
CA VAL A 128 0.99 -21.07 -4.23
C VAL A 128 1.51 -22.08 -5.27
N PRO A 129 1.23 -21.86 -6.57
CA PRO A 129 1.73 -22.75 -7.61
C PRO A 129 3.25 -22.59 -7.77
N ARG A 130 3.95 -23.73 -7.82
CA ARG A 130 5.35 -23.84 -8.22
C ARG A 130 5.40 -24.46 -9.61
N MET A 131 6.12 -23.81 -10.52
CA MET A 131 6.26 -24.22 -11.92
C MET A 131 7.73 -24.27 -12.27
N ARG A 132 8.24 -25.46 -12.58
CA ARG A 132 9.66 -25.68 -12.92
C ARG A 132 10.58 -25.06 -11.86
N GLY A 133 10.29 -25.32 -10.59
CA GLY A 133 11.04 -24.79 -9.44
C GLY A 133 10.79 -23.32 -9.09
N ARG A 134 9.99 -22.57 -9.85
CA ARG A 134 9.70 -21.15 -9.59
C ARG A 134 8.28 -20.90 -9.12
N TYR A 135 8.10 -20.01 -8.16
CA TYR A 135 6.80 -19.67 -7.63
C TYR A 135 6.04 -18.69 -8.55
N ARG A 136 4.77 -18.99 -8.86
CA ARG A 136 3.90 -18.08 -9.62
C ARG A 136 3.17 -17.14 -8.66
N ARG A 137 3.89 -16.14 -8.16
CA ARG A 137 3.35 -15.09 -7.29
C ARG A 137 3.79 -13.71 -7.73
N CYS A 138 2.90 -12.74 -7.53
CA CYS A 138 3.19 -11.36 -7.86
C CYS A 138 3.86 -10.69 -6.65
N ALA A 139 5.16 -10.40 -6.78
CA ALA A 139 5.96 -9.76 -5.74
C ALA A 139 5.37 -8.44 -5.25
N SER A 140 4.66 -7.71 -6.12
CA SER A 140 4.02 -6.44 -5.75
C SER A 140 2.91 -6.59 -4.71
N GLN A 141 2.32 -7.78 -4.52
CA GLN A 141 1.26 -7.97 -3.53
C GLN A 141 1.80 -7.88 -2.10
N GLN A 142 2.86 -8.63 -1.79
CA GLN A 142 3.53 -8.58 -0.49
C GLN A 142 4.45 -7.35 -0.40
N GLY A 143 5.15 -7.00 -1.49
CA GLY A 143 6.03 -5.83 -1.55
C GLY A 143 5.31 -4.51 -1.31
N ASN A 144 4.16 -4.28 -1.95
CA ASN A 144 3.37 -3.06 -1.68
C ASN A 144 2.79 -3.06 -0.26
N ALA A 145 2.48 -4.24 0.29
CA ALA A 145 2.02 -4.34 1.67
C ALA A 145 3.11 -3.85 2.64
N LEU A 146 4.33 -4.40 2.52
CA LEU A 146 5.48 -3.94 3.29
C LEU A 146 5.72 -2.43 3.10
N TYR A 147 5.71 -1.96 1.84
CA TYR A 147 5.87 -0.55 1.52
C TYR A 147 4.88 0.35 2.28
N PHE A 148 3.57 0.08 2.21
CA PHE A 148 2.61 0.96 2.87
C PHE A 148 2.61 0.81 4.38
N LEU A 149 2.93 -0.38 4.93
CA LEU A 149 3.01 -0.61 6.37
C LEU A 149 4.09 0.30 6.98
N GLU A 150 5.27 0.32 6.35
CA GLU A 150 6.40 1.14 6.76
C GLU A 150 6.16 2.64 6.53
N LYS A 151 5.74 3.02 5.31
CA LYS A 151 5.56 4.44 4.95
C LYS A 151 4.46 5.12 5.74
N LEU A 152 3.40 4.39 6.11
CA LEU A 152 2.32 4.90 6.96
C LEU A 152 2.63 4.74 8.44
N GLY A 153 3.72 4.06 8.84
CA GLY A 153 4.04 3.81 10.24
C GLY A 153 2.95 3.01 10.96
N ILE A 154 2.42 1.99 10.28
CA ILE A 154 1.38 1.09 10.81
C ILE A 154 1.81 -0.38 10.81
N ALA A 155 3.09 -0.64 10.53
CA ALA A 155 3.71 -1.96 10.66
C ALA A 155 3.57 -2.50 12.09
N ASP A 156 3.51 -3.84 12.19
CA ASP A 156 3.59 -4.60 13.43
C ASP A 156 4.36 -5.90 13.16
N GLU A 157 4.42 -6.81 14.13
CA GLU A 157 5.20 -8.05 14.05
C GLU A 157 4.85 -8.94 12.85
N ARG A 158 3.67 -8.76 12.24
CA ARG A 158 3.24 -9.51 11.06
C ARG A 158 3.92 -9.03 9.76
N SER A 159 4.57 -7.87 9.76
CA SER A 159 5.41 -7.41 8.65
C SER A 159 6.54 -8.40 8.36
N ASP A 160 7.14 -9.00 9.39
CA ASP A 160 8.24 -9.96 9.22
C ASP A 160 7.77 -11.21 8.46
N ALA A 161 6.57 -11.71 8.79
CA ALA A 161 5.97 -12.83 8.08
C ALA A 161 5.69 -12.51 6.61
N LEU A 162 5.31 -11.27 6.27
CA LEU A 162 5.16 -10.84 4.87
C LEU A 162 6.52 -10.83 4.15
N ALA A 163 7.57 -10.31 4.78
CA ALA A 163 8.91 -10.27 4.22
C ALA A 163 9.46 -11.68 3.98
N GLU A 164 9.30 -12.58 4.96
CA GLU A 164 9.68 -13.98 4.85
C GLU A 164 8.98 -14.66 3.66
N ARG A 165 7.64 -14.50 3.55
CA ARG A 165 6.88 -15.06 2.42
C ARG A 165 7.30 -14.47 1.08
N LEU A 166 7.60 -13.17 1.02
CA LEU A 166 8.08 -12.52 -0.20
C LEU A 166 9.41 -13.11 -0.64
N LEU A 167 10.40 -13.16 0.27
CA LEU A 167 11.74 -13.69 0.01
C LEU A 167 11.70 -15.17 -0.39
N HIS A 168 10.82 -15.96 0.24
CA HIS A 168 10.67 -17.38 -0.07
C HIS A 168 10.19 -17.63 -1.52
N TRP A 169 9.47 -16.69 -2.13
CA TRP A 169 8.95 -16.84 -3.50
C TRP A 169 9.73 -16.10 -4.59
N GLN A 170 10.75 -15.30 -4.24
CA GLN A 170 11.60 -14.60 -5.21
C GLN A 170 12.81 -15.46 -5.58
#